data_AF-A0A0E3C7L3-F1
#
_entry.id   AF-A0A0E3C7L3-F1
#
_cell.length_a   1.000
_cell.length_b   1.000
_cell.length_c   1.000
_cell.angle_alpha   90.00
_cell.angle_beta   90.00
_cell.angle_gamma   90.00
#
_symmetry.space_group_name_H-M   'P 1'
#
loop_
_entity.id
_entity.type
_entity.pdbx_description
1 polymer ?
#
loop_
_entity_poly.entity_id
_entity_poly.type
_entity_poly.pdbx_seq_one_letter_code
_entity_poly.pdbx_strand_id
1 'polypeptide(L)' 'MAGVAVPICNREGRAVAALSVGIISARLSDDRMPTVVELLKREAAAIGPKINPFDVTLRRPAQSFTGGRSEMQRQSE' A
#
# COMPACT_ATOMS: atom_id res chain seq x y z
N MET A 1 0.73 -1.74 18.47
CA MET A 1 0.29 -1.93 17.06
C MET A 1 1.54 -2.07 16.22
N ALA A 2 1.59 -3.03 15.29
CA ALA A 2 2.74 -3.24 14.41
C ALA A 2 2.28 -3.34 12.96
N GLY A 3 3.13 -2.91 12.04
CA GLY A 3 2.85 -3.00 10.62
C GLY A 3 4.12 -3.14 9.81
N VAL A 4 3.99 -3.78 8.65
CA VAL A 4 5.07 -3.94 7.68
C VAL A 4 4.51 -3.73 6.28
N ALA A 5 5.34 -3.17 5.41
CA ALA A 5 4.97 -2.86 4.04
C ALA A 5 6.12 -3.17 3.08
N VAL A 6 5.77 -3.45 1.83
CA VAL A 6 6.69 -3.60 0.71
C VAL A 6 6.25 -2.67 -0.43
N PRO A 7 7.18 -2.17 -1.27
CA PRO A 7 6.79 -1.37 -2.42
C PRO A 7 6.14 -2.25 -3.50
N ILE A 8 5.15 -1.68 -4.19
CA ILE A 8 4.69 -2.19 -5.47
C ILE A 8 5.40 -1.37 -6.56
N CYS A 9 6.17 -2.04 -7.41
CA CYS A 9 6.89 -1.42 -8.50
C CYS A 9 6.15 -1.59 -9.84
N ASN A 10 6.20 -0.57 -10.68
CA ASN A 10 5.75 -0.67 -12.07
C ASN A 10 6.79 -1.44 -12.92
N ARG A 11 6.51 -1.58 -14.23
CA ARG A 11 7.41 -2.29 -15.18
C ARG A 11 8.81 -1.66 -15.33
N GLU A 12 8.96 -0.38 -14.97
CA GLU A 12 10.23 0.34 -15.00
C GLU A 12 11.01 0.19 -13.68
N GLY A 13 10.50 -0.62 -12.73
CA GLY A 13 11.09 -0.79 -11.40
C GLY A 13 10.83 0.38 -10.45
N ARG A 14 10.01 1.36 -10.85
CA ARG A 14 9.68 2.52 -10.02
C ARG A 14 8.60 2.15 -9.01
N ALA A 15 8.81 2.45 -7.73
CA ALA A 15 7.79 2.31 -6.70
C ALA A 15 6.63 3.28 -6.97
N VAL A 16 5.41 2.74 -7.10
CA VAL A 16 4.19 3.51 -7.41
C VAL A 16 3.11 3.38 -6.35
N ALA A 17 3.20 2.36 -5.49
CA ALA A 17 2.31 2.13 -4.35
C ALA A 17 3.04 1.30 -3.28
N ALA A 18 2.37 1.00 -2.17
CA ALA A 18 2.84 0.08 -1.14
C ALA A 18 1.75 -0.94 -0.80
N LEU A 19 2.17 -2.19 -0.57
CA LEU A 19 1.32 -3.24 -0.01
C LEU A 19 1.71 -3.45 1.45
N SER A 20 0.74 -3.35 2.36
CA SER A 20 1.00 -3.39 3.81
C SER A 20 0.01 -4.25 4.57
N VAL A 21 0.45 -4.76 5.72
CA VAL A 21 -0.43 -5.33 6.75
C VAL A 21 -0.20 -4.63 8.07
N GLY A 22 -1.29 -4.35 8.80
CA GLY A 22 -1.26 -3.79 10.15
C GLY A 22 -1.99 -4.73 11.11
N ILE A 23 -1.30 -5.22 12.15
CA ILE A 23 -1.87 -6.14 13.13
C ILE A 23 -1.37 -5.81 14.55
N ILE A 24 -1.84 -6.56 15.56
CA ILE A 24 -1.32 -6.45 16.92
C ILE A 24 0.12 -6.96 16.98
N SER A 25 0.98 -6.25 17.72
CA SER A 25 2.43 -6.50 17.74
C SER A 25 2.78 -7.94 18.15
N ALA A 26 2.02 -8.54 19.07
CA ALA A 26 2.19 -9.93 19.48
C ALA A 26 1.98 -10.97 18.35
N ARG A 27 1.30 -10.61 17.26
CA ARG A 27 1.08 -11.49 16.10
C ARG A 27 2.10 -11.29 14.98
N LEU A 28 2.80 -10.16 14.97
CA LEU A 28 3.88 -9.81 14.04
C LEU A 28 5.21 -9.79 14.81
N SER A 29 5.57 -10.93 15.40
CA SER A 29 6.84 -11.08 16.12
C SER A 29 8.02 -11.08 15.16
N ASP A 30 9.23 -10.86 15.70
CA ASP A 30 10.48 -10.87 14.92
C ASP A 30 10.69 -12.18 14.16
N ASP A 31 10.29 -13.33 14.72
CA ASP A 31 10.37 -14.63 14.05
C ASP A 31 9.40 -14.77 12.86
N ARG A 32 8.24 -14.10 12.92
CA ARG A 32 7.20 -14.16 11.87
C ARG A 32 7.41 -13.11 10.80
N MET A 33 8.06 -12.00 11.15
CA MET A 33 8.25 -10.84 10.28
C MET A 33 8.88 -11.22 8.92
N PRO A 34 9.96 -12.04 8.85
CA PRO A 34 10.56 -12.40 7.57
C PRO A 34 9.58 -13.13 6.64
N THR A 35 8.79 -14.08 7.18
CA THR A 35 7.79 -14.80 6.41
C THR A 35 6.70 -13.86 5.87
N VAL A 36 6.22 -12.93 6.69
CA VAL A 36 5.21 -11.94 6.25
C VAL A 36 5.77 -11.04 5.15
N VAL A 37 7.02 -10.59 5.28
CA VAL A 37 7.70 -9.79 4.26
C VAL A 37 7.82 -10.56 2.94
N GLU A 38 8.20 -11.82 2.96
CA GLU A 38 8.32 -12.64 1.73
C GLU A 38 6.97 -12.86 1.05
N LEU A 39 5.91 -13.13 1.82
CA LEU A 39 4.55 -13.22 1.28
C LEU A 39 4.12 -11.89 0.63
N LEU A 40 4.37 -10.77 1.29
CA LEU A 40 4.07 -9.45 0.77
C LEU A 40 4.84 -9.13 -0.51
N LYS A 41 6.14 -9.45 -0.57
CA LYS A 41 6.96 -9.27 -1.78
C LYS A 41 6.41 -10.06 -2.97
N ARG A 42 6.05 -11.33 -2.75
CA ARG A 42 5.47 -12.19 -3.79
C ARG A 42 4.18 -11.58 -4.35
N GLU A 43 3.31 -11.09 -3.46
CA GLU A 43 2.06 -10.47 -3.87
C GLU A 43 2.28 -9.13 -4.58
N ALA A 44 3.17 -8.28 -4.06
CA ALA A 44 3.52 -7.01 -4.69
C ALA A 44 4.11 -7.20 -6.10
N ALA A 45 4.92 -8.24 -6.30
CA ALA A 45 5.46 -8.62 -7.61
C ALA A 45 4.36 -9.10 -8.58
N ALA A 46 3.29 -9.72 -8.09
CA ALA A 46 2.14 -10.12 -8.90
C ALA A 46 1.21 -8.94 -9.25
N ILE A 47 1.15 -7.91 -8.40
CA ILE A 47 0.34 -6.70 -8.63
C ILE A 47 1.02 -5.75 -9.63
N GLY A 48 2.32 -5.48 -9.46
CA GLY A 48 3.06 -4.48 -10.24
C GLY A 48 2.82 -4.50 -11.77
N PRO A 49 2.91 -5.67 -12.44
CA PRO A 49 2.70 -5.79 -13.88
C PRO A 49 1.28 -5.48 -14.37
N LYS A 50 0.29 -5.53 -13.47
CA LYS A 50 -1.14 -5.26 -13.73
C LYS A 50 -1.51 -3.79 -13.60
N ILE A 51 -0.60 -2.96 -13.05
CA ILE A 51 -0.83 -1.53 -12.91
C ILE A 51 -0.75 -0.85 -14.28
N ASN A 52 -1.75 -0.02 -14.60
CA ASN A 52 -1.76 0.76 -15.83
C ASN A 52 -0.65 1.84 -15.80
N PRO A 53 0.34 1.82 -16.73
CA PRO A 53 1.43 2.80 -16.74
C PRO A 53 0.98 4.23 -17.05
N PHE A 54 -0.22 4.40 -17.63
CA PHE A 54 -0.79 5.70 -17.99
C PHE A 54 -1.82 6.22 -17.00
N ASP A 55 -2.00 5.53 -15.87
CA ASP A 55 -2.93 5.99 -14.84
C ASP A 55 -2.48 7.34 -14.25
N VAL A 56 -3.31 8.37 -14.45
CA VAL A 56 -3.04 9.73 -14.00
C VAL A 56 -3.00 9.83 -12.47
N THR A 57 -3.71 8.96 -11.76
CA THR A 57 -3.77 8.96 -10.30
C THR A 57 -2.42 8.56 -9.68
N LEU A 58 -1.62 7.75 -10.40
CA LEU A 58 -0.27 7.35 -9.97
C LEU A 58 0.78 8.47 -10.15
N ARG A 59 0.49 9.50 -10.97
CA ARG A 59 1.40 10.66 -11.12
C ARG A 59 1.32 11.61 -9.94
N ARG A 60 0.16 11.69 -9.28
CA ARG A 60 -0.12 12.59 -8.15
C ARG A 60 -0.88 11.86 -7.04
N PRO A 61 -0.33 10.78 -6.46
CA PRO A 61 -1.06 9.90 -5.55
C PRO A 61 -1.59 10.63 -4.30
N ALA A 62 -0.87 11.65 -3.81
CA ALA A 62 -1.31 12.47 -2.68
C ALA A 62 -2.64 13.22 -2.95
N GLN A 63 -2.93 13.60 -4.19
CA GLN A 63 -4.15 14.34 -4.54
C GLN A 63 -5.41 13.46 -4.47
N SER A 64 -5.25 12.14 -4.69
CA SER A 64 -6.33 11.17 -4.55
C SER A 64 -6.80 11.04 -3.10
N PHE A 65 -5.92 11.30 -2.12
CA PHE A 65 -6.25 11.21 -0.70
C PHE A 65 -6.85 12.51 -0.12
N THR A 66 -6.67 13.65 -0.79
CA THR A 66 -7.16 14.95 -0.30
C THR A 66 -8.64 15.22 -0.59
N GLY A 67 -9.27 14.46 -1.50
CA GLY A 67 -10.68 14.64 -1.88
C GLY A 67 -11.70 14.05 -0.90
N GLY A 68 -11.32 13.10 -0.05
CA GLY A 68 -12.24 12.41 0.88
C GLY A 68 -12.54 13.17 2.18
N ARG A 69 -11.82 14.25 2.48
CA ARG A 69 -11.99 15.01 3.73
C ARG A 69 -13.24 15.90 3.76
N SER A 70 -13.87 16.16 2.61
CA SER A 70 -15.03 17.05 2.50
C SER A 70 -16.39 16.38 2.71
N GLU A 71 -16.48 15.04 2.73
CA GLU A 71 -17.77 14.34 2.89
C GLU A 71 -18.07 13.95 4.34
N MET A 72 -17.06 13.59 5.14
CA MET A 72 -17.28 13.22 6.55
C MET A 72 -17.68 14.41 7.44
N GLN A 73 -17.45 15.64 6.97
CA GLN A 73 -17.77 16.86 7.71
C GLN A 73 -19.17 17.43 7.39
N ARG A 74 -19.89 16.89 6.40
CA ARG A 74 -21.27 17.31 6.06
C ARG A 74 -22.37 16.47 6.69
N GLN A 75 -22.05 15.34 7.33
CA GLN A 75 -23.03 14.52 8.07
C GLN A 75 -23.06 14.82 9.57
N SER A 76 -22.49 15.95 10.01
CA SER A 76 -22.45 16.38 11.41
C SER A 76 -23.08 17.75 11.66
N GLU A 77 -23.88 18.26 10.72
CA GLU A 77 -24.75 19.42 10.90
C GLU A 77 -26.22 19.01 10.85
#